data_AF-A0A357CGJ8-F1
#
_entry.id   AF-A0A357CGJ8-F1
#
_cell.length_a   1.000
_cell.length_b   1.000
_cell.length_c   1.000
_cell.angle_alpha   90.00
_cell.angle_beta   90.00
_cell.angle_gamma   90.00
#
_symmetry.space_group_name_H-M   'P 1'
#
loop_
_entity.id
_entity.type
_entity.pdbx_description
1 polymer ?
#
loop_
_entity_poly.entity_id
_entity_poly.type
_entity_poly.pdbx_seq_one_letter_code
_entity_poly.pdbx_strand_id
1 'polypeptide(L)' 'KPFIYGLGFEDGFIHPDTLIEDRPIHYAGYAPENFDLTFQGTVTVRRALQQSLNVPAVAVLDEV' A
#
# COMPACT_ATOMS: atom_id res chain seq x y z
N LYS A 1 7.29 -4.00 5.29
CA LYS A 1 5.86 -4.01 4.86
C LYS A 1 4.98 -4.90 5.72
N PRO A 2 5.31 -6.17 6.01
CA PRO A 2 4.41 -7.03 6.80
C PRO A 2 3.90 -6.40 8.10
N PHE A 3 4.75 -5.69 8.86
CA PHE A 3 4.31 -4.99 10.08
C PHE A 3 3.36 -3.81 9.85
N ILE A 4 3.55 -3.01 8.78
CA ILE A 4 2.65 -1.90 8.44
C ILE A 4 1.25 -2.44 8.11
N TYR A 5 1.20 -3.50 7.29
CA TYR A 5 -0.06 -4.17 6.97
C TYR A 5 -0.65 -4.86 8.21
N GLY A 6 0.20 -5.44 9.06
CA GLY A 6 -0.19 -6.01 10.35
C GLY A 6 -0.93 -5.00 11.22
N LEU A 7 -0.36 -3.80 11.38
CA LEU A 7 -1.00 -2.71 12.12
C LEU A 7 -2.35 -2.32 11.51
N GLY A 8 -2.42 -2.13 10.18
CA GLY A 8 -3.69 -1.85 9.51
C GLY A 8 -4.73 -2.98 9.63
N PHE A 9 -4.30 -4.24 9.73
CA PHE A 9 -5.19 -5.37 10.01
C PHE A 9 -5.65 -5.38 11.47
N GLU A 10 -4.76 -5.10 12.42
CA GLU A 10 -5.05 -5.03 13.86
C GLU A 10 -6.05 -3.91 14.18
N ASP A 11 -5.90 -2.76 13.53
CA ASP A 11 -6.80 -1.61 13.67
C ASP A 11 -8.11 -1.76 12.88
N GLY A 12 -8.20 -2.78 12.02
CA GLY A 12 -9.41 -3.12 11.25
C GLY A 12 -9.67 -2.21 10.03
N PHE A 13 -8.74 -1.34 9.67
CA PHE A 13 -8.86 -0.44 8.50
C PHE A 13 -8.73 -1.19 7.16
N ILE A 14 -7.99 -2.29 7.14
CA ILE A 14 -7.79 -3.10 5.94
C ILE A 14 -8.14 -4.58 6.17
N HIS A 15 -8.54 -5.25 5.09
CA HIS A 15 -8.72 -6.69 4.98
C HIS A 15 -7.97 -7.16 3.72
N PRO A 16 -7.55 -8.43 3.59
CA PRO A 16 -6.88 -8.93 2.39
C PRO A 16 -7.55 -8.58 1.06
N ASP A 17 -8.88 -8.45 1.04
CA ASP A 17 -9.68 -8.14 -0.15
C ASP A 17 -10.03 -6.64 -0.28
N THR A 18 -9.62 -5.80 0.67
CA THR A 18 -9.74 -4.34 0.57
C THR A 18 -8.99 -3.86 -0.68
N LEU A 19 -9.65 -3.03 -1.48
CA LEU A 19 -9.04 -2.40 -2.64
C LEU A 19 -8.21 -1.19 -2.21
N ILE A 20 -7.02 -1.04 -2.79
CA ILE A 20 -6.09 0.04 -2.52
C ILE A 20 -5.43 0.49 -3.82
N GLU A 21 -5.11 1.77 -3.89
CA GLU A 21 -4.53 2.38 -5.09
C GLU A 21 -3.01 2.27 -5.11
N ASP A 22 -2.49 1.77 -6.22
CA ASP A 22 -1.08 1.85 -6.60
C ASP A 22 -0.97 2.75 -7.83
N ARG A 23 -0.87 4.06 -7.59
CA ARG A 23 -0.79 5.13 -8.61
C ARG A 23 0.17 6.23 -8.16
N PRO A 24 0.69 7.08 -9.08
CA PRO A 24 1.53 8.20 -8.69
C PRO A 24 0.86 9.11 -7.65
N ILE A 25 1.54 9.36 -6.54
CA ILE A 25 1.07 10.21 -5.44
C ILE A 25 2.27 10.86 -4.73
N HIS A 26 2.05 12.03 -4.13
CA HIS A 26 3.05 12.75 -3.36
C HIS A 26 2.62 12.83 -1.90
N TYR A 27 3.44 12.28 -1.01
CA TYR A 27 3.30 12.38 0.45
C TYR A 27 4.31 13.39 0.99
N ALA A 28 3.88 14.60 1.32
CA ALA A 28 4.74 15.65 1.91
C ALA A 28 6.10 15.85 1.18
N GLY A 29 6.10 15.79 -0.16
CA GLY A 29 7.32 15.93 -0.99
C GLY A 29 8.06 14.63 -1.30
N TYR A 30 7.66 13.51 -0.69
CA TYR A 30 8.11 12.17 -1.06
C TYR A 30 7.18 11.54 -2.10
N ALA A 31 7.73 11.01 -3.18
CA ALA A 31 6.99 10.29 -4.22
C ALA A 31 7.47 8.82 -4.25
N PRO A 32 6.74 7.88 -3.62
CA PRO A 32 7.12 6.47 -3.65
C PRO A 32 6.96 5.88 -5.04
N GLU A 33 7.97 5.13 -5.49
CA GLU A 33 7.92 4.32 -6.71
C GLU A 33 8.03 2.84 -6.35
N ASN A 34 7.38 1.98 -7.13
CA ASN A 34 7.55 0.54 -6.98
C ASN A 34 8.91 0.09 -7.55
N PHE A 35 9.35 -1.10 -7.14
CA PHE A 35 10.63 -1.65 -7.59
C PHE A 35 10.70 -1.83 -9.12
N ASP A 36 9.57 -2.11 -9.77
CA ASP A 36 9.45 -2.28 -11.21
C ASP A 36 9.26 -0.95 -11.97
N LEU A 37 9.33 0.18 -11.27
CA LEU A 37 9.13 1.54 -11.81
C LEU A 37 7.81 1.72 -12.57
N THR A 38 6.80 0.90 -12.23
CA THR A 38 5.45 1.02 -12.76
C THR A 38 4.41 0.99 -11.64
N PHE A 39 3.16 1.18 -12.02
CA PHE A 39 2.01 1.24 -11.13
C PHE A 39 0.98 0.20 -11.56
N GLN A 40 0.48 -0.57 -10.60
CA GLN A 40 -0.46 -1.67 -10.81
C GLN A 40 -1.92 -1.21 -10.83
N GLY A 41 -2.20 0.08 -10.57
CA GLY A 41 -3.54 0.63 -10.47
C GLY A 41 -4.24 0.17 -9.19
N THR A 42 -5.55 -0.04 -9.25
CA THR A 42 -6.32 -0.54 -8.12
C THR A 42 -6.05 -2.04 -7.93
N VAL A 43 -5.55 -2.43 -6.76
CA VAL A 43 -5.26 -3.83 -6.40
C VAL A 43 -5.84 -4.17 -5.04
N THR A 44 -5.96 -5.46 -4.74
CA THR A 44 -6.27 -5.90 -3.36
C THR A 44 -5.06 -5.70 -2.45
N VAL A 45 -5.27 -5.43 -1.16
CA VAL A 45 -4.26 -5.40 -0.10
C VAL A 45 -3.38 -6.66 -0.09
N ARG A 46 -3.98 -7.85 -0.26
CA ARG A 46 -3.22 -9.11 -0.39
C ARG A 46 -2.19 -9.04 -1.51
N ARG A 47 -2.62 -8.64 -2.71
CA ARG A 47 -1.75 -8.51 -3.88
C ARG A 47 -0.67 -7.45 -3.66
N ALA A 48 -1.03 -6.30 -3.08
CA ALA A 48 -0.07 -5.25 -2.78
C ALA A 48 1.05 -5.72 -1.83
N LEU A 49 0.69 -6.49 -0.79
CA LEU A 49 1.66 -7.07 0.12
C LEU A 49 2.50 -8.17 -0.56
N GLN A 50 1.88 -9.06 -1.34
CA GLN A 50 2.58 -10.14 -2.07
C GLN A 50 3.60 -9.61 -3.07
N GLN A 51 3.24 -8.57 -3.81
CA GLN A 51 4.14 -7.93 -4.78
C GLN A 51 5.10 -6.93 -4.12
N SER A 52 4.96 -6.69 -2.81
CA SER A 52 5.72 -5.67 -2.10
C SER A 52 5.64 -4.32 -2.83
N LEU A 53 4.43 -3.81 -3.08
CA LEU A 53 4.22 -2.48 -3.68
C LEU A 53 4.47 -1.38 -2.65
N ASN A 54 5.18 -0.32 -3.05
CA ASN A 54 5.60 0.78 -2.17
C ASN A 54 4.45 1.76 -1.95
N VAL A 55 3.72 2.17 -3.00
CA VAL A 55 2.63 3.15 -2.85
C VAL A 55 1.55 2.67 -1.88
N PRO A 56 0.99 1.44 -2.02
CA PRO A 56 -0.02 0.96 -1.08
C PRO A 56 0.53 0.79 0.34
N ALA A 57 1.82 0.47 0.49
CA ALA A 57 2.43 0.35 1.82
C ALA A 57 2.53 1.71 2.53
N VAL A 58 2.83 2.78 1.80
CA VAL A 58 2.81 4.14 2.36
C VAL A 58 1.39 4.58 2.66
N ALA A 59 0.42 4.27 1.79
CA ALA A 59 -0.99 4.56 2.04
C ALA A 59 -1.51 3.88 3.32
N VAL A 60 -1.19 2.60 3.54
CA VAL A 60 -1.57 1.93 4.80
C VAL A 60 -0.88 2.56 6.02
N LEU A 61 0.37 3.01 5.86
CA LEU A 61 1.07 3.69 6.95
C LEU A 61 0.50 5.08 7.27
N ASP A 62 -0.12 5.75 6.31
CA ASP A 62 -0.73 7.08 6.48
C ASP A 62 -2.08 7.02 7.23
N GLU A 63 -2.73 5.85 7.21
CA GLU A 63 -4.03 5.61 7.86
C GLU A 63 -3.90 5.12 9.33
N VAL A 64 -2.69 4.86 9.82
CA VAL A 64 -2.41 4.29 11.17
C VAL A 64 -1.68 5.26 12.09
#